data_AF-A0A2V6QDG3-F1
#
_entry.id   AF-A0A2V6QDG3-F1
#
_cell.length_a   1.000
_cell.length_b   1.000
_cell.length_c   1.000
_cell.angle_alpha   90.00
_cell.angle_beta   90.00
_cell.angle_gamma   90.00
#
_symmetry.space_group_name_H-M   'P 1'
#
loop_
_entity.id
_entity.type
_entity.pdbx_description
1 polymer ?
#
loop_
_entity_poly.entity_id
_entity_poly.type
_entity_poly.pdbx_seq_one_letter_code
_entity_poly.pdbx_strand_id
1 'polypeptide(L)'
;MTAAQRLCAAYALWRDDEATSDQRQAALLIAQQRKFRPKTVIGLDEDRKAHHLASLSTLPEALAARMLVLYHLAEQRPMMGAFLDAIGIAHDNGVIQDDAATPDPTKITAAAAAIAKDYPAHDVSLYLSTLLWQDPATWGALHGVV
;
A
#
# COMPACT_ATOMS: atom_id res chain seq x y z
N MET A 1 5.01 -7.64 3.18
CA MET A 1 3.63 -7.92 3.63
C MET A 1 3.52 -9.35 4.16
N THR A 2 2.90 -9.55 5.32
CA THR A 2 2.50 -10.88 5.83
C THR A 2 1.33 -11.42 5.01
N ALA A 3 0.97 -12.70 5.20
CA ALA A 3 -0.19 -13.29 4.52
C ALA A 3 -1.50 -12.55 4.86
N ALA A 4 -1.68 -12.13 6.13
CA ALA A 4 -2.83 -11.35 6.56
C ALA A 4 -2.86 -9.98 5.87
N GLN A 5 -1.73 -9.26 5.84
CA GLN A 5 -1.66 -7.95 5.16
C GLN A 5 -1.94 -8.07 3.65
N ARG A 6 -1.45 -9.14 3.00
CA ARG A 6 -1.78 -9.41 1.58
C ARG A 6 -3.27 -9.61 1.36
N LEU A 7 -3.96 -10.26 2.30
CA LEU A 7 -5.40 -10.44 2.23
C LEU A 7 -6.14 -9.11 2.41
N CYS A 8 -5.76 -8.30 3.40
CA CYS A 8 -6.32 -6.95 3.58
C CYS A 8 -6.10 -6.07 2.34
N ALA A 9 -4.91 -6.11 1.74
CA ALA A 9 -4.63 -5.39 0.50
C ALA A 9 -5.47 -5.84 -0.68
N ALA A 10 -5.72 -7.16 -0.78
CA ALA A 10 -6.60 -7.69 -1.80
C ALA A 10 -8.04 -7.23 -1.60
N TYR A 11 -8.54 -7.21 -0.35
CA TYR A 11 -9.83 -6.62 -0.03
C TYR A 11 -9.90 -5.13 -0.39
N ALA A 12 -8.89 -4.36 0.00
CA ALA A 12 -8.80 -2.94 -0.33
C ALA A 12 -8.88 -2.71 -1.85
N LEU A 13 -8.19 -3.53 -2.66
CA LEU A 13 -8.28 -3.47 -4.12
C LEU A 13 -9.70 -3.67 -4.65
N TRP A 14 -10.42 -4.68 -4.15
CA TRP A 14 -11.76 -5.00 -4.65
C TRP A 14 -12.85 -4.02 -4.18
N ARG A 15 -12.60 -3.28 -3.09
CA ARG A 15 -13.51 -2.27 -2.52
C ARG A 15 -13.26 -0.85 -3.05
N ASP A 16 -12.12 -0.61 -3.67
CA ASP A 16 -11.74 0.70 -4.16
C ASP A 16 -12.41 0.99 -5.52
N ASP A 17 -13.37 1.93 -5.55
CA ASP A 17 -14.11 2.27 -6.77
C ASP A 17 -13.20 2.85 -7.87
N GLU A 18 -12.10 3.50 -7.49
CA GLU A 18 -11.13 4.10 -8.41
C GLU A 18 -10.18 3.05 -9.03
N ALA A 19 -10.01 1.89 -8.41
CA ALA A 19 -9.13 0.81 -8.86
C ALA A 19 -9.74 -0.08 -9.95
N THR A 20 -10.79 0.35 -10.66
CA THR A 20 -11.52 -0.47 -11.65
C THR A 20 -10.59 -1.08 -12.72
N SER A 21 -9.53 -0.39 -13.14
CA SER A 21 -8.55 -0.93 -14.09
C SER A 21 -7.72 -2.07 -13.46
N ASP A 22 -7.19 -1.83 -12.26
CA ASP A 22 -6.37 -2.79 -11.51
C ASP A 22 -7.18 -4.03 -11.11
N GLN A 23 -8.45 -3.85 -10.73
CA GLN A 23 -9.39 -4.94 -10.46
C GLN A 23 -9.58 -5.84 -11.68
N ARG A 24 -9.73 -5.27 -12.89
CA ARG A 24 -9.83 -6.06 -14.12
C ARG A 24 -8.53 -6.81 -14.40
N GLN A 25 -7.38 -6.18 -14.22
CA GLN A 25 -6.07 -6.83 -14.37
C GLN A 25 -5.89 -7.97 -13.37
N ALA A 26 -6.25 -7.77 -12.10
CA ALA A 26 -6.23 -8.79 -11.06
C ALA A 26 -7.16 -9.97 -11.40
N ALA A 27 -8.35 -9.70 -11.93
CA ALA A 27 -9.29 -10.75 -12.33
C ALA A 27 -8.74 -11.61 -13.49
N LEU A 28 -8.10 -10.98 -14.48
CA LEU A 28 -7.43 -11.67 -15.58
C LEU A 28 -6.25 -12.51 -15.08
N LEU A 29 -5.46 -11.97 -14.15
CA LEU A 29 -4.33 -12.67 -13.55
C LEU A 29 -4.80 -13.91 -12.77
N ILE A 30 -5.84 -13.79 -11.94
CA ILE A 30 -6.45 -14.93 -11.24
C ILE A 30 -6.94 -15.98 -12.25
N ALA A 31 -7.63 -15.53 -13.31
CA ALA A 31 -8.15 -16.43 -14.34
C ALA A 31 -7.02 -17.26 -14.98
N GLN A 32 -5.93 -16.60 -15.34
CA GLN A 32 -4.75 -17.24 -15.91
C GLN A 32 -4.10 -18.23 -14.94
N GLN A 33 -3.83 -17.81 -13.71
CA GLN A 33 -3.10 -18.61 -12.71
C GLN A 33 -3.92 -19.78 -12.15
N ARG A 34 -5.25 -19.65 -12.09
CA ARG A 34 -6.17 -20.70 -11.63
C ARG A 34 -6.82 -21.49 -12.76
N LYS A 35 -6.50 -21.16 -14.02
CA LYS A 35 -7.10 -21.74 -15.23
C LYS A 35 -8.62 -21.61 -15.27
N PHE A 36 -9.15 -20.53 -14.71
CA PHE A 36 -10.57 -20.19 -14.80
C PHE A 36 -10.86 -19.43 -16.09
N ARG A 37 -12.12 -19.48 -16.53
CA ARG A 37 -12.59 -18.54 -17.54
C ARG A 37 -12.65 -17.13 -16.91
N PRO A 38 -12.25 -16.05 -17.61
CA PRO A 38 -12.31 -14.70 -17.04
C PRO A 38 -13.69 -14.32 -16.48
N LYS A 39 -14.76 -14.71 -17.18
CA LYS A 39 -16.14 -14.50 -16.72
C LYS A 39 -16.45 -15.16 -15.37
N THR A 40 -15.82 -16.30 -15.08
CA THR A 40 -15.96 -16.97 -13.78
C THR A 40 -15.40 -16.09 -12.66
N VAL A 41 -14.20 -15.53 -12.85
CA VAL A 41 -13.57 -14.67 -11.83
C VAL A 41 -14.36 -13.39 -11.61
N ILE A 42 -14.86 -12.77 -12.69
CA ILE A 42 -15.70 -11.57 -12.61
C ILE A 42 -16.94 -11.82 -11.74
N GLY A 43 -17.56 -12.99 -11.88
CA GLY A 43 -18.76 -13.39 -11.13
C GLY A 43 -18.51 -13.92 -9.71
N LEU A 44 -17.26 -14.03 -9.26
CA LEU A 44 -16.97 -14.37 -7.86
C LEU A 44 -17.36 -13.21 -6.93
N ASP A 45 -17.75 -13.55 -5.70
CA ASP A 45 -17.87 -12.58 -4.62
C ASP A 45 -16.50 -11.99 -4.23
N GLU A 46 -16.54 -10.92 -3.43
CA GLU A 46 -15.36 -10.21 -2.97
C GLU A 46 -14.40 -11.10 -2.18
N ASP A 47 -14.92 -11.91 -1.25
CA ASP A 47 -14.13 -12.79 -0.38
C ASP A 47 -13.28 -13.78 -1.20
N ARG A 48 -13.92 -14.46 -2.16
CA ARG A 48 -13.24 -15.41 -3.05
C ARG A 48 -12.22 -14.72 -3.95
N LYS A 49 -12.53 -13.53 -4.46
CA LYS A 49 -11.57 -12.73 -5.25
C LYS A 49 -10.35 -12.33 -4.41
N ALA A 50 -10.57 -11.87 -3.18
CA ALA A 50 -9.50 -11.45 -2.27
C ALA A 50 -8.59 -12.63 -1.91
N HIS A 51 -9.17 -13.77 -1.52
CA HIS A 51 -8.41 -14.99 -1.22
C HIS A 51 -7.64 -15.54 -2.43
N HIS A 52 -8.23 -15.50 -3.63
CA HIS A 52 -7.51 -15.91 -4.83
C HIS A 52 -6.33 -14.99 -5.14
N LEU A 53 -6.51 -13.67 -5.05
CA LEU A 53 -5.44 -12.70 -5.31
C LEU A 53 -4.31 -12.81 -4.28
N ALA A 54 -4.64 -12.85 -2.99
CA ALA A 54 -3.67 -12.91 -1.90
C ALA A 54 -2.87 -14.22 -1.84
N SER A 55 -3.37 -15.28 -2.51
CA SER A 55 -2.71 -16.59 -2.63
C SER A 55 -1.86 -16.75 -3.90
N LEU A 56 -1.77 -15.73 -4.75
CA LEU A 56 -0.82 -15.75 -5.87
C LEU A 56 0.61 -15.58 -5.33
N SER A 57 1.53 -16.42 -5.80
CA SER A 57 2.94 -16.36 -5.41
C SER A 57 3.69 -15.20 -6.06
N THR A 58 3.23 -14.76 -7.24
CA THR A 58 3.81 -13.66 -8.00
C THR A 58 2.71 -12.71 -8.47
N LEU A 59 3.00 -11.42 -8.37
CA LEU A 59 2.16 -10.34 -8.88
C LEU A 59 3.00 -9.48 -9.83
N PRO A 60 2.41 -8.94 -10.92
CA PRO A 60 3.03 -7.86 -11.66
C PRO A 60 3.36 -6.70 -10.73
N GLU A 61 4.53 -6.08 -10.93
CA GLU A 61 5.06 -5.03 -10.05
C GLU A 61 4.06 -3.89 -9.84
N ALA A 62 3.45 -3.38 -10.92
CA ALA A 62 2.44 -2.32 -10.83
C ALA A 62 1.22 -2.71 -9.97
N LEU A 63 0.75 -3.97 -10.07
CA LEU A 63 -0.38 -4.44 -9.28
C LEU A 63 0.02 -4.61 -7.81
N ALA A 64 1.22 -5.12 -7.54
CA ALA A 64 1.75 -5.23 -6.19
C ALA A 64 1.90 -3.84 -5.53
N ALA A 65 2.43 -2.87 -6.27
CA ALA A 65 2.56 -1.48 -5.84
C ALA A 65 1.20 -0.85 -5.52
N ARG A 66 0.21 -1.01 -6.41
CA ARG A 66 -1.15 -0.51 -6.17
C ARG A 66 -1.77 -1.15 -4.92
N MET A 67 -1.68 -2.47 -4.77
CA MET A 67 -2.19 -3.17 -3.59
C MET A 67 -1.55 -2.67 -2.30
N LEU A 68 -0.25 -2.37 -2.33
CA LEU A 68 0.48 -1.84 -1.17
C LEU A 68 0.00 -0.44 -0.78
N VAL A 69 -0.25 0.45 -1.75
CA VAL A 69 -0.84 1.78 -1.51
C VAL A 69 -2.24 1.65 -0.92
N LEU A 70 -3.10 0.83 -1.52
CA LEU A 70 -4.46 0.65 -1.05
C LEU A 70 -4.51 0.04 0.36
N TYR A 71 -3.59 -0.87 0.68
CA TYR A 71 -3.43 -1.38 2.04
C TYR A 71 -3.13 -0.27 3.04
N HIS A 72 -2.18 0.60 2.74
CA HIS A 72 -1.83 1.72 3.62
C HIS A 72 -3.02 2.66 3.84
N LEU A 73 -3.73 3.00 2.76
CA LEU A 73 -4.93 3.84 2.81
C LEU A 73 -6.12 3.17 3.49
N ALA A 74 -6.23 1.84 3.48
CA ALA A 74 -7.32 1.14 4.16
C ALA A 74 -7.02 0.91 5.64
N GLU A 75 -5.79 0.52 5.97
CA GLU A 75 -5.43 -0.06 7.28
C GLU A 75 -4.51 0.83 8.12
N GLN A 76 -3.79 1.78 7.50
CA GLN A 76 -2.66 2.47 8.15
C GLN A 76 -2.77 4.01 8.15
N ARG A 77 -3.93 4.59 7.83
CA ARG A 77 -4.14 6.05 7.81
C ARG A 77 -3.67 6.78 9.07
N PRO A 78 -3.93 6.30 10.30
CA PRO A 78 -3.45 6.99 11.51
C PRO A 78 -1.92 7.10 11.56
N MET A 79 -1.20 6.04 11.18
CA MET A 79 0.26 6.02 11.13
C MET A 79 0.80 6.94 10.03
N MET A 80 0.18 6.90 8.86
CA MET A 80 0.52 7.79 7.74
C MET A 80 0.36 9.26 8.14
N GLY A 81 -0.78 9.61 8.73
CA GLY A 81 -1.04 10.97 9.23
C GLY A 81 -0.02 11.40 10.27
N ALA A 82 0.23 10.58 11.30
CA ALA A 82 1.21 10.88 12.34
C ALA A 82 2.63 11.12 11.79
N PHE A 83 3.04 10.38 10.76
CA PHE A 83 4.31 10.61 10.08
C PHE A 83 4.32 11.94 9.32
N LEU A 84 3.28 12.21 8.52
CA LEU A 84 3.15 13.43 7.72
C LEU A 84 3.05 14.69 8.60
N ASP A 85 2.31 14.63 9.71
CA ASP A 85 2.24 15.67 10.74
C ASP A 85 3.62 15.97 11.33
N ALA A 86 4.39 14.92 11.68
CA ALA A 86 5.71 15.07 12.29
C ALA A 86 6.75 15.73 11.36
N ILE A 87 6.63 15.52 10.04
CA ILE A 87 7.49 16.20 9.05
C ILE A 87 6.90 17.54 8.57
N GLY A 88 5.64 17.83 8.91
CA GLY A 88 4.94 19.08 8.59
C GLY A 88 4.39 19.14 7.16
N ILE A 89 4.05 17.99 6.57
CA ILE A 89 3.37 17.94 5.26
C ILE A 89 1.86 17.97 5.47
N ALA A 90 1.19 18.91 4.80
CA ALA A 90 -0.26 18.99 4.82
C ALA A 90 -0.88 17.76 4.14
N HIS A 91 -1.82 17.11 4.83
CA HIS A 91 -2.47 15.90 4.35
C HIS A 91 -3.96 15.89 4.72
N ASP A 92 -4.74 15.12 3.97
CA ASP A 92 -6.11 14.73 4.32
C ASP A 92 -6.13 13.22 4.56
N ASN A 93 -6.29 12.82 5.83
CA ASN A 93 -6.37 11.41 6.22
C ASN A 93 -5.24 10.52 5.65
N GLY A 94 -3.99 11.01 5.66
CA GLY A 94 -2.82 10.32 5.13
C GLY A 94 -2.54 10.56 3.64
N VAL A 95 -3.40 11.31 2.92
CA VAL A 95 -3.19 11.67 1.51
C VAL A 95 -2.58 13.06 1.43
N ILE A 96 -1.38 13.17 0.85
CA ILE A 96 -0.67 14.43 0.65
C ILE A 96 -1.53 15.37 -0.21
N GLN A 97 -1.67 16.63 0.22
CA GLN A 97 -2.49 17.63 -0.50
C GLN A 97 -1.70 18.39 -1.57
N ASP A 98 -0.37 18.46 -1.41
CA ASP A 98 0.53 19.14 -2.33
C ASP A 98 1.66 18.19 -2.73
N ASP A 99 1.60 17.67 -3.95
CA ASP A 99 2.61 16.76 -4.50
C ASP A 99 4.00 17.43 -4.66
N ALA A 100 4.10 18.76 -4.57
CA ALA A 100 5.36 19.49 -4.57
C ALA A 100 5.98 19.66 -3.17
N ALA A 101 5.31 19.18 -2.11
CA ALA A 101 5.81 19.28 -0.75
C ALA A 101 7.15 18.55 -0.60
N THR A 102 8.22 19.31 -0.34
CA THR A 102 9.55 18.76 -0.11
C THR A 102 9.82 18.70 1.40
N PRO A 103 9.80 17.50 2.02
CA PRO A 103 10.07 17.38 3.45
C PRO A 103 11.51 17.78 3.77
N ASP A 104 11.70 18.38 4.95
CA ASP A 104 13.03 18.61 5.50
C ASP A 104 13.71 17.25 5.80
N PRO A 105 14.82 16.89 5.13
CA PRO A 105 15.46 15.59 5.33
C PRO A 105 15.87 15.33 6.78
N THR A 106 16.13 16.40 7.56
CA THR A 106 16.50 16.27 8.98
C THR A 106 15.32 15.85 9.87
N LYS A 107 14.08 16.13 9.44
CA LYS A 107 12.86 15.74 10.16
C LYS A 107 12.42 14.32 9.85
N ILE A 108 12.74 13.79 8.67
CA ILE A 108 12.29 12.47 8.22
C ILE A 108 12.70 11.36 9.19
N THR A 109 13.99 11.30 9.56
CA THR A 109 14.50 10.27 10.49
C THR A 109 13.88 10.40 11.88
N ALA A 110 13.69 11.64 12.36
CA ALA A 110 13.07 11.89 13.65
C ALA A 110 11.57 11.48 13.66
N ALA A 111 10.84 11.76 12.57
CA ALA A 111 9.46 11.36 12.39
C ALA A 111 9.31 9.83 12.31
N ALA A 112 10.19 9.16 11.57
CA ALA A 112 10.24 7.70 11.53
C ALA A 112 10.46 7.08 12.92
N ALA A 113 11.39 7.64 13.70
CA ALA A 113 11.62 7.21 15.08
C ALA A 113 10.45 7.53 16.02
N ALA A 114 9.66 8.57 15.74
CA ALA A 114 8.47 8.90 16.49
C ALA A 114 7.37 7.86 16.27
N ILE A 115 7.00 7.59 15.02
CA ILE A 115 5.97 6.57 14.72
C ILE A 115 6.41 5.15 15.13
N ALA A 116 7.70 4.85 15.14
CA ALA A 116 8.21 3.56 15.63
C ALA A 116 7.95 3.30 17.12
N LYS A 117 7.60 4.33 17.91
CA LYS A 117 7.25 4.17 19.34
C LYS A 117 5.79 3.79 19.53
N ASP A 118 4.92 4.22 18.62
CA ASP A 118 3.46 4.13 18.78
C ASP A 118 2.83 3.05 17.90
N TYR A 119 3.54 2.59 16.86
CA TYR A 119 3.05 1.64 15.87
C TYR A 119 3.93 0.38 15.78
N PRO A 120 3.38 -0.77 15.36
CA PRO A 120 4.15 -2.00 15.23
C PRO A 120 5.34 -1.85 14.26
N ALA A 121 6.52 -2.31 14.67
CA ALA A 121 7.76 -2.14 13.90
C ALA A 121 7.67 -2.65 12.45
N HIS A 122 6.96 -3.76 12.22
CA HIS A 122 6.75 -4.32 10.89
C HIS A 122 5.88 -3.43 10.00
N ASP A 123 4.87 -2.76 10.57
CA ASP A 123 4.00 -1.85 9.84
C ASP A 123 4.74 -0.56 9.48
N VAL A 124 5.52 -0.02 10.42
CA VAL A 124 6.37 1.15 10.21
C VAL A 124 7.40 0.88 9.10
N SER A 125 8.12 -0.25 9.18
CA SER A 125 9.08 -0.64 8.15
C SER A 125 8.40 -0.78 6.78
N LEU A 126 7.24 -1.45 6.69
CA LEU A 126 6.51 -1.60 5.44
C LEU A 126 6.12 -0.25 4.83
N TYR A 127 5.59 0.67 5.63
CA TYR A 127 5.18 1.99 5.16
C TYR A 127 6.37 2.83 4.68
N LEU A 128 7.43 2.93 5.48
CA LEU A 128 8.61 3.72 5.15
C LEU A 128 9.35 3.16 3.91
N SER A 129 9.47 1.83 3.79
CA SER A 129 9.99 1.20 2.57
C SER A 129 9.11 1.46 1.35
N THR A 130 7.79 1.59 1.52
CA THR A 130 6.87 1.92 0.41
C THR A 130 7.14 3.32 -0.11
N LEU A 131 7.23 4.33 0.77
CA LEU A 131 7.55 5.70 0.39
C LEU A 131 8.89 5.77 -0.35
N LEU A 132 9.92 5.14 0.22
CA LEU A 132 11.26 5.10 -0.36
C LEU A 132 11.28 4.46 -1.75
N TRP A 133 10.55 3.37 -1.94
CA TRP A 133 10.49 2.68 -3.24
C TRP A 133 9.73 3.51 -4.29
N GLN A 134 8.67 4.22 -3.89
CA GLN A 134 7.84 5.02 -4.81
C GLN A 134 8.54 6.28 -5.30
N ASP A 135 9.23 6.98 -4.38
CA ASP A 135 9.96 8.20 -4.72
C ASP A 135 11.25 8.29 -3.88
N PRO A 136 12.33 7.62 -4.34
CA PRO A 136 13.62 7.68 -3.66
C PRO A 136 14.23 9.10 -3.63
N ALA A 137 13.82 9.99 -4.55
CA ALA A 137 14.34 11.35 -4.59
C ALA A 137 13.79 12.18 -3.42
N THR A 138 12.50 12.05 -3.13
CA THR A 138 11.85 12.73 -2.00
C THR A 138 12.18 12.06 -0.66
N TRP A 139 12.19 10.72 -0.62
CA TRP A 139 12.25 9.95 0.63
C TRP A 139 13.62 9.34 0.95
N GLY A 140 14.68 9.71 0.21
CA GLY A 140 16.00 9.09 0.29
C GLY A 140 16.66 9.10 1.68
N ALA A 141 16.24 10.00 2.59
CA ALA A 141 16.69 10.01 3.99
C ALA A 141 16.30 8.73 4.77
N LEU A 142 15.29 7.98 4.29
CA LEU A 142 14.85 6.73 4.89
C LEU A 142 15.81 5.56 4.66
N HIS A 143 16.76 5.63 3.71
CA HIS A 143 17.71 4.53 3.46
C HIS A 143 18.53 4.09 4.68
N GLY A 144 18.74 4.98 5.66
CA GLY A 144 19.44 4.66 6.91
C GLY A 144 18.52 4.21 8.05
N VAL A 145 17.22 4.11 7.78
CA VAL A 145 16.16 3.83 8.76
C VAL A 145 15.51 2.46 8.52
N VAL A 146 15.27 2.12 7.25
CA VAL A 146 14.64 0.86 6.83
C VAL A 146 15.60 -0.18 6.27
#